data_AF-A0A5N7BBJ1-F1
#
_entry.id   AF-A0A5N7BBJ1-F1
#
_cell.length_a   1.000
_cell.length_b   1.000
_cell.length_c   1.000
_cell.angle_alpha   90.00
_cell.angle_beta   90.00
_cell.angle_gamma   90.00
#
_symmetry.space_group_name_H-M   'P 1'
#
loop_
_entity.id
_entity.type
_entity.pdbx_description
1 polymer ?
#
loop_
_entity_poly.entity_id
_entity_poly.type
_entity_poly.pdbx_seq_one_letter_code
_entity_poly.pdbx_strand_id
1 'polypeptide(L)'
;MIKINPYKGVLVELKDIIFTSSSDRIKLPINTFKSILCCGATAQYQCGKISRAQYYSRLAKDFALPLADVTALFDTVQATVRPEESFLTFLADLKSRFGDQLKLYAVANMSREDYAMLKSLPIDWSLFDGVFISADIGMRKPELRFFHHVLESISMKPEDTILVDSDTDNILCALSMGLKGILFGTTSVPQALTNLFEYDHISRAEKFLHSNARSLHSVTHTGVTIRENFAQLLILEATGDIDLVELEHHPTTWNYFIGTPVLTQTEFPNDLDTTSLATTVLNRPTNVANEIMDEMLKYRSDDDLMLTFFTDFKNRVDPVVCCNVLSLFYKYGRGHELHRTLAWVRQVLIRRAYINGTAFYPMPEAFLYFFFRFLQHIAHLPQLYDGLKILLKERLQERVSVPVDPISLSMRLIACNGVGIHDRMGLNALLSMQNTDGSWDLGTMYHYASKRLPIGNQGVSTAMAIKAIKQCQANQCA
;
A
#
# COMPACT_ATOMS: atom_id res chain seq x y z
N MET A 1 3.82 23.78 7.49
CA MET A 1 5.24 23.62 7.85
C MET A 1 5.89 22.71 6.82
N ILE A 2 6.96 23.16 6.15
CA ILE A 2 7.77 22.28 5.29
C ILE A 2 8.41 21.27 6.24
N LYS A 3 7.95 20.02 6.24
CA LYS A 3 8.62 18.95 7.00
C LYS A 3 9.93 18.66 6.28
N ILE A 4 11.03 19.13 6.87
CA ILE A 4 12.38 18.79 6.43
C ILE A 4 12.54 17.28 6.64
N ASN A 5 12.94 16.56 5.59
CA ASN A 5 13.27 15.14 5.71
C ASN A 5 14.39 14.98 6.77
N PRO A 6 14.16 14.23 7.87
CA PRO A 6 15.18 14.08 8.89
C PRO A 6 16.35 13.19 8.44
N TYR A 7 16.11 12.29 7.50
CA TYR A 7 17.09 11.27 7.11
C TYR A 7 18.15 11.83 6.17
N LYS A 8 19.41 11.59 6.50
CA LYS A 8 20.61 12.03 5.77
C LYS A 8 21.51 10.87 5.36
N GLY A 9 21.35 9.70 5.99
CA GLY A 9 22.17 8.55 5.69
C GLY A 9 21.43 7.23 5.69
N VAL A 10 21.87 6.32 4.82
CA VAL A 10 21.40 4.94 4.77
C VAL A 10 22.60 4.01 4.95
N LEU A 11 22.54 3.16 5.96
CA LEU A 11 23.44 2.04 6.18
C LEU A 11 22.81 0.81 5.52
N VAL A 12 23.48 0.21 4.54
CA VAL A 12 22.97 -0.95 3.79
C VAL A 12 23.86 -2.15 4.05
N GLU A 13 23.25 -3.28 4.46
CA GLU A 13 23.96 -4.56 4.51
C GLU A 13 24.39 -5.00 3.11
N LEU A 14 25.63 -5.48 2.98
CA LEU A 14 26.14 -5.98 1.71
C LEU A 14 25.56 -7.37 1.40
N LYS A 15 25.59 -8.26 2.39
CA LYS A 15 25.19 -9.66 2.21
C LYS A 15 23.66 -9.79 2.12
N ASP A 16 23.19 -10.62 1.20
CA ASP A 16 21.78 -10.95 0.97
C ASP A 16 20.93 -9.77 0.48
N ILE A 17 21.53 -8.59 0.26
CA ILE A 17 20.88 -7.37 -0.26
C ILE A 17 21.64 -6.81 -1.47
N ILE A 18 22.88 -6.36 -1.31
CA ILE A 18 23.72 -5.89 -2.43
C ILE A 18 24.29 -7.08 -3.21
N PHE A 19 24.65 -8.14 -2.49
CA PHE A 19 25.17 -9.38 -3.05
C PHE A 19 24.34 -10.55 -2.58
N THR A 20 23.81 -11.33 -3.52
CA THR A 20 23.13 -12.59 -3.21
C THR A 20 24.04 -13.78 -3.48
N SER A 21 23.72 -14.89 -2.84
CA SER A 21 24.39 -16.18 -3.05
C SER A 21 23.37 -17.31 -2.99
N SER A 22 23.67 -18.45 -3.61
CA SER A 22 22.78 -19.61 -3.60
C SER A 22 23.27 -20.65 -2.61
N SER A 23 22.34 -21.19 -1.83
CA SER A 23 22.57 -22.34 -0.95
C SER A 23 22.23 -23.68 -1.61
N ASP A 24 21.72 -23.70 -2.84
CA ASP A 24 21.09 -24.90 -3.44
C ASP A 24 22.08 -26.03 -3.72
N ARG A 25 23.36 -25.69 -3.85
CA ARG A 25 24.46 -26.64 -4.11
C ARG A 25 25.21 -27.03 -2.85
N ILE A 26 24.79 -26.53 -1.68
CA ILE A 26 25.40 -26.87 -0.40
C ILE A 26 25.00 -28.31 -0.04
N LYS A 27 26.00 -29.17 0.16
CA LYS A 27 25.78 -30.59 0.50
C LYS A 27 25.41 -30.82 1.98
N LEU A 28 25.65 -29.83 2.83
CA LEU A 28 25.34 -29.92 4.26
C LEU A 28 23.86 -29.64 4.52
N PRO A 29 23.27 -30.23 5.58
CA PRO A 29 21.92 -29.88 6.00
C PRO A 29 21.78 -28.36 6.23
N ILE A 30 20.68 -27.78 5.74
CA ILE A 30 20.46 -26.33 5.79
C ILE A 30 20.53 -25.74 7.21
N ASN A 31 20.07 -26.50 8.21
CA ASN A 31 20.12 -26.07 9.61
C ASN A 31 21.55 -26.04 10.16
N THR A 32 22.41 -26.95 9.70
CA THR A 32 23.84 -26.94 10.03
C THR A 32 24.50 -25.72 9.41
N PHE A 33 24.22 -25.42 8.14
CA PHE A 33 24.71 -24.20 7.49
C PHE A 33 24.28 -22.93 8.24
N LYS A 34 23.00 -22.80 8.60
CA LYS A 34 22.50 -21.68 9.41
C LYS A 34 23.22 -21.57 10.76
N SER A 35 23.45 -22.70 11.43
CA SER A 35 24.18 -22.75 12.70
C SER A 35 25.65 -22.32 12.55
N ILE A 36 26.30 -22.69 11.44
CA ILE A 36 27.64 -22.22 11.10
C ILE A 36 27.66 -20.70 10.99
N LEU A 37 26.71 -20.09 10.28
CA LEU A 37 26.67 -18.63 10.10
C LEU A 37 26.52 -17.84 11.43
N CYS A 38 25.92 -18.45 12.45
CA CYS A 38 25.66 -17.81 13.74
C CYS A 38 26.65 -18.20 14.86
N CYS A 39 27.62 -19.08 14.60
CA CYS A 39 28.49 -19.59 15.66
C CYS A 39 29.63 -18.63 16.05
N GLY A 40 30.24 -18.88 17.22
CA GLY A 40 31.32 -18.06 17.75
C GLY A 40 32.58 -18.03 16.86
N ALA A 41 32.89 -19.13 16.16
CA ALA A 41 34.01 -19.16 15.22
C ALA A 41 33.79 -18.19 14.05
N THR A 42 32.57 -18.14 13.51
CA THR A 42 32.18 -17.21 12.44
C THR A 42 32.27 -15.77 12.93
N ALA A 43 31.80 -15.49 14.16
CA ALA A 43 31.95 -14.17 14.76
C ALA A 43 33.41 -13.74 14.94
N GLN A 44 34.29 -14.64 15.39
CA GLN A 44 35.72 -14.35 15.52
C GLN A 44 36.37 -14.08 14.16
N TYR A 45 36.04 -14.87 13.14
CA TYR A 45 36.57 -14.71 11.78
C TYR A 45 36.08 -13.41 11.13
N GLN A 46 34.78 -13.14 11.21
CA GLN A 46 34.19 -11.89 10.72
C GLN A 46 34.75 -10.67 11.45
N CYS A 47 35.15 -10.77 12.72
CA CYS A 47 35.81 -9.68 13.45
C CYS A 47 37.34 -9.66 13.29
N GLY A 48 37.91 -10.42 12.35
CA GLY A 48 39.36 -10.43 12.08
C GLY A 48 40.24 -11.00 13.19
N LYS A 49 39.66 -11.78 14.13
CA LYS A 49 40.37 -12.31 15.32
C LYS A 49 41.09 -13.63 15.05
N ILE A 50 40.69 -14.37 14.02
CA ILE A 50 41.28 -15.64 13.60
C ILE A 50 41.43 -15.66 12.08
N SER A 51 42.40 -16.43 11.57
CA SER A 51 42.59 -16.60 10.13
C SER A 51 41.56 -17.57 9.53
N ARG A 52 41.40 -17.56 8.19
CA ARG A 52 40.52 -18.52 7.48
C ARG A 52 40.86 -19.97 7.79
N ALA A 53 42.14 -20.32 7.85
CA ALA A 53 42.57 -21.68 8.19
C ALA A 53 42.15 -22.09 9.61
N GLN A 54 42.29 -21.17 10.58
CA GLN A 54 41.83 -21.39 11.96
C GLN A 54 40.30 -21.48 12.03
N TYR A 55 39.60 -20.64 11.27
CA TYR A 55 38.14 -20.65 11.17
C TYR A 55 37.62 -22.00 10.63
N TYR A 56 38.16 -22.47 9.50
CA TYR A 56 37.72 -23.75 8.91
C TYR A 56 38.07 -24.94 9.81
N SER A 57 39.26 -24.92 10.43
CA SER A 57 39.65 -25.94 11.43
C SER A 57 38.69 -25.95 12.63
N ARG A 58 38.29 -24.77 13.10
CA ARG A 58 37.35 -24.63 14.21
C ARG A 58 35.96 -25.11 13.85
N LEU A 59 35.45 -24.79 12.67
CA LEU A 59 34.16 -25.29 12.19
C LEU A 59 34.16 -26.81 12.02
N ALA A 60 35.21 -27.37 11.43
CA ALA A 60 35.37 -28.81 11.27
C ALA A 60 35.29 -29.53 12.63
N LYS A 61 35.96 -28.98 13.64
CA LYS A 61 35.91 -29.48 15.02
C LYS A 61 34.54 -29.30 15.68
N ASP A 62 34.02 -28.08 15.69
CA ASP A 62 32.83 -27.70 16.47
C ASP A 62 31.54 -28.34 15.92
N PHE A 63 31.48 -28.60 14.60
CA PHE A 63 30.34 -29.25 13.94
C PHE A 63 30.59 -30.73 13.58
N ALA A 64 31.74 -31.29 13.98
CA ALA A 64 32.17 -32.65 13.63
C ALA A 64 32.09 -32.94 12.11
N LEU A 65 32.55 -31.98 11.30
CA LEU A 65 32.55 -32.06 9.84
C LEU A 65 33.97 -32.31 9.31
N PRO A 66 34.12 -33.07 8.21
CA PRO A 66 35.38 -33.10 7.47
C PRO A 66 35.78 -31.68 7.03
N LEU A 67 37.07 -31.34 7.13
CA LEU A 67 37.58 -30.03 6.70
C LEU A 67 37.30 -29.77 5.20
N ALA A 68 37.30 -30.82 4.39
CA ALA A 68 36.96 -30.75 2.97
C ALA A 68 35.51 -30.29 2.75
N ASP A 69 34.57 -30.72 3.59
CA ASP A 69 33.16 -30.33 3.47
C ASP A 69 32.97 -28.87 3.89
N VAL A 70 33.68 -28.40 4.92
CA VAL A 70 33.70 -26.98 5.32
C VAL A 70 34.28 -26.11 4.21
N THR A 71 35.37 -26.55 3.57
CA THR A 71 35.99 -25.81 2.46
C THR A 71 35.02 -25.75 1.27
N ALA A 72 34.49 -26.90 0.85
CA ALA A 72 33.56 -27.00 -0.26
C ALA A 72 32.27 -26.17 -0.03
N LEU A 73 31.81 -26.07 1.22
CA LEU A 73 30.69 -25.21 1.59
C LEU A 73 30.97 -23.75 1.19
N PHE A 74 32.07 -23.17 1.67
CA PHE A 74 32.37 -21.76 1.39
C PHE A 74 32.79 -21.52 -0.06
N ASP A 75 33.48 -22.47 -0.70
CA ASP A 75 33.78 -22.39 -2.13
C ASP A 75 32.49 -22.35 -2.96
N THR A 76 31.49 -23.16 -2.58
CA THR A 76 30.17 -23.16 -3.24
C THR A 76 29.46 -21.83 -3.06
N VAL A 77 29.44 -21.29 -1.84
CA VAL A 77 28.82 -19.98 -1.58
C VAL A 77 29.53 -18.90 -2.41
N GLN A 78 30.86 -18.81 -2.32
CA GLN A 78 31.66 -17.82 -3.05
C GLN A 78 31.47 -17.91 -4.56
N ALA A 79 31.41 -19.12 -5.13
CA ALA A 79 31.21 -19.32 -6.58
C ALA A 79 29.82 -18.88 -7.08
N THR A 80 28.85 -18.66 -6.19
CA THR A 80 27.49 -18.23 -6.54
C THR A 80 27.20 -16.78 -6.23
N VAL A 81 28.17 -16.06 -5.63
CA VAL A 81 27.97 -14.65 -5.27
C VAL A 81 27.78 -13.80 -6.52
N ARG A 82 26.72 -13.01 -6.54
CA ARG A 82 26.41 -12.07 -7.63
C ARG A 82 25.89 -10.75 -7.07
N PRO A 83 26.19 -9.63 -7.74
CA PRO A 83 25.59 -8.35 -7.38
C PRO A 83 24.11 -8.29 -7.79
N GLU A 84 23.30 -7.63 -6.96
CA GLU A 84 21.90 -7.31 -7.27
C GLU A 84 21.83 -6.01 -8.07
N GLU A 85 22.02 -6.14 -9.39
CA GLU A 85 22.12 -5.00 -10.31
C GLU A 85 20.91 -4.05 -10.25
N SER A 86 19.70 -4.60 -10.12
CA SER A 86 18.47 -3.81 -10.03
C SER A 86 18.44 -2.94 -8.77
N PHE A 87 18.94 -3.46 -7.65
CA PHE A 87 18.97 -2.74 -6.38
C PHE A 87 20.11 -1.71 -6.33
N LEU A 88 21.27 -2.04 -6.90
CA LEU A 88 22.36 -1.08 -7.10
C LEU A 88 21.94 0.10 -7.98
N THR A 89 21.22 -0.17 -9.08
CA THR A 89 20.67 0.88 -9.96
C THR A 89 19.71 1.78 -9.19
N PHE A 90 18.80 1.19 -8.42
CA PHE A 90 17.89 1.95 -7.56
C PHE A 90 18.62 2.84 -6.55
N LEU A 91 19.65 2.33 -5.87
CA LEU A 91 20.45 3.11 -4.92
C LEU A 91 21.21 4.25 -5.60
N ALA A 92 21.74 4.01 -6.80
CA ALA A 92 22.40 5.04 -7.61
C ALA A 92 21.43 6.15 -8.03
N ASP A 93 20.24 5.79 -8.48
CA ASP A 93 19.18 6.75 -8.82
C ASP A 93 18.70 7.54 -7.59
N LEU A 94 18.57 6.87 -6.45
CA LEU A 94 18.24 7.53 -5.19
C LEU A 94 19.33 8.53 -4.80
N LYS A 95 20.61 8.12 -4.80
CA LYS A 95 21.74 9.02 -4.48
C LYS A 95 21.81 10.19 -5.45
N SER A 96 21.62 9.95 -6.75
CA SER A 96 21.63 10.99 -7.79
C SER A 96 20.55 12.06 -7.57
N ARG A 97 19.32 11.64 -7.20
CA ARG A 97 18.20 12.57 -6.93
C ARG A 97 18.46 13.49 -5.73
N PHE A 98 19.11 12.99 -4.69
CA PHE A 98 19.34 13.74 -3.44
C PHE A 98 20.73 14.40 -3.36
N GLY A 99 21.67 13.99 -4.21
CA GLY A 99 23.04 14.50 -4.23
C GLY A 99 23.69 14.40 -2.84
N ASP A 100 24.30 15.50 -2.40
CA ASP A 100 24.99 15.56 -1.10
C ASP A 100 24.08 15.49 0.13
N GLN A 101 22.75 15.60 -0.05
CA GLN A 101 21.81 15.48 1.06
C GLN A 101 21.65 14.03 1.55
N LEU A 102 22.03 13.06 0.72
CA LEU A 102 21.98 11.64 1.03
C LEU A 102 23.38 11.03 0.97
N LYS A 103 23.80 10.41 2.08
CA LYS A 103 25.00 9.58 2.14
C LYS A 103 24.62 8.10 2.23
N LEU A 104 25.25 7.27 1.40
CA LEU A 104 25.06 5.82 1.39
C LEU A 104 26.31 5.16 1.95
N TYR A 105 26.14 4.31 2.96
CA TYR A 105 27.23 3.54 3.55
C TYR A 105 26.92 2.05 3.49
N ALA A 106 27.94 1.25 3.20
CA ALA A 106 27.83 -0.20 3.29
C ALA A 106 28.31 -0.67 4.67
N VAL A 107 27.55 -1.56 5.32
CA VAL A 107 27.89 -2.14 6.63
C VAL A 107 27.79 -3.66 6.56
N ALA A 108 28.85 -4.41 6.86
CA ALA A 108 28.83 -5.86 6.70
C ALA A 108 29.54 -6.62 7.81
N ASN A 109 28.92 -7.72 8.27
CA ASN A 109 29.61 -8.73 9.08
C ASN A 109 30.45 -9.63 8.15
N MET A 110 31.72 -9.28 7.95
CA MET A 110 32.55 -9.89 6.90
C MET A 110 34.04 -9.90 7.27
N SER A 111 34.73 -10.97 6.87
CA SER A 111 36.20 -11.08 6.94
C SER A 111 36.88 -10.21 5.87
N ARG A 112 38.18 -9.93 6.02
CA ARG A 112 38.95 -9.18 5.02
C ARG A 112 39.05 -9.93 3.70
N GLU A 113 39.23 -11.24 3.77
CA GLU A 113 39.39 -12.09 2.59
C GLU A 113 38.09 -12.20 1.79
N ASP A 114 36.93 -12.29 2.47
CA ASP A 114 35.64 -12.32 1.78
C ASP A 114 35.30 -10.94 1.20
N TYR A 115 35.65 -9.85 1.89
CA TYR A 115 35.50 -8.50 1.35
C TYR A 115 36.40 -8.26 0.12
N ALA A 116 37.64 -8.73 0.15
CA ALA A 116 38.55 -8.65 -1.00
C ALA A 116 38.00 -9.40 -2.23
N MET A 117 37.34 -10.54 -2.00
CA MET A 117 36.62 -11.25 -3.07
C MET A 117 35.47 -10.40 -3.63
N LEU A 118 34.62 -9.81 -2.78
CA LEU A 118 33.55 -8.93 -3.27
C LEU A 118 34.07 -7.71 -4.04
N LYS A 119 35.21 -7.14 -3.61
CA LYS A 119 35.87 -6.04 -4.34
C LYS A 119 36.30 -6.42 -5.77
N SER A 120 36.47 -7.70 -6.06
CA SER A 120 36.81 -8.19 -7.42
C SER A 120 35.60 -8.28 -8.35
N LEU A 121 34.37 -8.22 -7.82
CA LEU A 121 33.15 -8.23 -8.61
C LEU A 121 32.93 -6.85 -9.26
N PRO A 122 32.32 -6.79 -10.47
CA PRO A 122 32.18 -5.57 -11.25
C PRO A 122 31.03 -4.69 -10.71
N ILE A 123 31.22 -4.09 -9.54
CA ILE A 123 30.31 -3.08 -9.00
C ILE A 123 31.00 -1.73 -8.85
N ASP A 124 30.22 -0.67 -9.01
CA ASP A 124 30.69 0.68 -8.73
C ASP A 124 30.67 0.95 -7.22
N TRP A 125 31.83 0.76 -6.58
CA TRP A 125 31.99 1.03 -5.16
C TRP A 125 31.91 2.52 -4.80
N SER A 126 32.01 3.44 -5.77
CA SER A 126 31.86 4.88 -5.52
C SER A 126 30.42 5.29 -5.17
N LEU A 127 29.47 4.38 -5.38
CA LEU A 127 28.10 4.49 -4.88
C LEU A 127 28.07 4.71 -3.36
N PHE A 128 28.98 4.08 -2.62
CA PHE A 128 29.06 4.19 -1.16
C PHE A 128 30.07 5.26 -0.75
N ASP A 129 29.64 6.18 0.10
CA ASP A 129 30.49 7.20 0.74
C ASP A 129 31.45 6.60 1.78
N GLY A 130 31.20 5.36 2.19
CA GLY A 130 32.10 4.57 3.03
C GLY A 130 31.64 3.12 3.16
N VAL A 131 32.59 2.23 3.44
CA VAL A 131 32.32 0.81 3.68
C VAL A 131 32.92 0.40 5.02
N PHE A 132 32.07 -0.16 5.89
CA PHE A 132 32.40 -0.57 7.25
C PHE A 132 32.25 -2.09 7.37
N ILE A 133 33.37 -2.81 7.38
CA ILE A 133 33.36 -4.26 7.58
C ILE A 133 33.80 -4.62 9.00
N SER A 134 33.18 -5.64 9.57
CA SER A 134 33.46 -6.06 10.95
C SER A 134 34.91 -6.45 11.20
N ALA A 135 35.63 -6.95 10.20
CA ALA A 135 37.02 -7.40 10.37
C ALA A 135 38.01 -6.25 10.54
N ASP A 136 37.71 -5.10 9.97
CA ASP A 136 38.55 -3.90 10.11
C ASP A 136 38.25 -3.18 11.42
N ILE A 137 36.99 -3.21 11.86
CA ILE A 137 36.53 -2.54 13.08
C ILE A 137 36.78 -3.40 14.33
N GLY A 138 36.82 -4.72 14.20
CA GLY A 138 36.92 -5.66 15.33
C GLY A 138 35.62 -5.82 16.13
N MET A 139 34.51 -5.32 15.58
CA MET A 139 33.15 -5.33 16.15
C MET A 139 32.19 -5.72 15.04
N ARG A 140 31.04 -6.30 15.39
CA ARG A 140 30.05 -6.75 14.39
C ARG A 140 28.63 -6.37 14.80
N LYS A 141 27.72 -6.31 13.84
CA LYS A 141 26.28 -6.31 14.14
C LYS A 141 25.88 -7.68 14.74
N PRO A 142 24.96 -7.74 15.72
CA PRO A 142 24.14 -6.67 16.28
C PRO A 142 24.74 -5.99 17.53
N GLU A 143 26.06 -5.97 17.73
CA GLU A 143 26.65 -5.32 18.92
C GLU A 143 26.41 -3.80 18.89
N LEU A 144 25.86 -3.21 19.97
CA LEU A 144 25.60 -1.75 20.07
C LEU A 144 26.85 -0.90 19.73
N ARG A 145 28.03 -1.35 20.19
CA ARG A 145 29.30 -0.66 19.93
C ARG A 145 29.66 -0.55 18.45
N PHE A 146 29.19 -1.48 17.60
CA PHE A 146 29.38 -1.39 16.15
C PHE A 146 28.64 -0.18 15.59
N PHE A 147 27.36 -0.03 15.93
CA PHE A 147 26.54 1.09 15.47
C PHE A 147 27.03 2.43 16.00
N HIS A 148 27.43 2.51 17.28
CA HIS A 148 28.06 3.72 17.84
C HIS A 148 29.30 4.12 17.06
N HIS A 149 30.21 3.17 16.83
CA HIS A 149 31.44 3.43 16.08
C HIS A 149 31.17 3.92 14.65
N VAL A 150 30.23 3.28 13.93
CA VAL A 150 29.86 3.69 12.57
C VAL A 150 29.28 5.11 12.57
N LEU A 151 28.30 5.40 13.43
CA LEU A 151 27.65 6.71 13.52
C LEU A 151 28.62 7.83 13.88
N GLU A 152 29.53 7.59 14.83
CA GLU A 152 30.60 8.53 15.19
C GLU A 152 31.54 8.78 14.01
N SER A 153 31.95 7.71 13.30
CA SER A 153 32.86 7.79 12.16
C SER A 153 32.27 8.61 11.00
N ILE A 154 30.95 8.52 10.78
CA ILE A 154 30.25 9.28 9.73
C ILE A 154 29.66 10.60 10.26
N SER A 155 29.87 10.93 11.53
CA SER A 155 29.34 12.14 12.20
C SER A 155 27.83 12.32 12.03
N MET A 156 27.07 11.24 12.17
CA MET A 156 25.61 11.22 11.96
C MET A 156 24.87 10.82 13.23
N LYS A 157 23.69 11.41 13.43
CA LYS A 157 22.82 11.05 14.55
C LYS A 157 21.98 9.82 14.22
N PRO A 158 21.61 8.99 15.22
CA PRO A 158 20.71 7.86 15.01
C PRO A 158 19.41 8.25 14.29
N GLU A 159 18.75 9.33 14.73
CA GLU A 159 17.47 9.79 14.19
C GLU A 159 17.52 10.26 12.73
N ASP A 160 18.72 10.60 12.23
CA ASP A 160 18.98 10.99 10.85
C ASP A 160 19.39 9.79 9.97
N THR A 161 19.43 8.57 10.52
CA THR A 161 20.01 7.38 9.88
C THR A 161 19.00 6.25 9.70
N ILE A 162 19.04 5.60 8.54
CA ILE A 162 18.26 4.40 8.22
C ILE A 162 19.20 3.19 8.14
N LEU A 163 18.83 2.07 8.76
CA LEU A 163 19.46 0.76 8.53
C LEU A 163 18.57 -0.09 7.61
N VAL A 164 19.16 -0.61 6.54
CA VAL A 164 18.58 -1.66 5.69
C VAL A 164 19.36 -2.95 5.93
N ASP A 165 18.71 -3.96 6.49
CA ASP A 165 19.33 -5.23 6.87
C ASP A 165 18.32 -6.38 6.73
N SER A 166 18.82 -7.60 6.52
CA SER A 166 17.98 -8.81 6.43
C SER A 166 17.86 -9.54 7.77
N ASP A 167 18.69 -9.19 8.76
CA ASP A 167 18.71 -9.81 10.09
C ASP A 167 17.88 -9.00 11.09
N THR A 168 16.92 -9.67 11.75
CA THR A 168 16.01 -9.04 12.72
C THR A 168 16.73 -8.52 13.96
N ASP A 169 17.83 -9.14 14.39
CA ASP A 169 18.58 -8.69 15.56
C ASP A 169 19.36 -7.41 15.26
N ASN A 170 19.86 -7.27 14.03
CA ASN A 170 20.50 -6.04 13.56
C ASN A 170 19.48 -4.89 13.52
N ILE A 171 18.28 -5.15 12.98
CA ILE A 171 17.18 -4.17 12.95
C ILE A 171 16.73 -3.79 14.36
N LEU A 172 16.55 -4.77 15.26
CA LEU A 172 16.17 -4.51 16.66
C LEU A 172 17.19 -3.60 17.35
N CYS A 173 18.48 -3.89 17.19
CA CYS A 173 19.55 -3.09 17.76
C CYS A 173 19.53 -1.65 17.24
N ALA A 174 19.43 -1.48 15.91
CA ALA A 174 19.36 -0.16 15.29
C ALA A 174 18.14 0.65 15.78
N LEU A 175 16.95 0.03 15.83
CA LEU A 175 15.75 0.65 16.38
C LEU A 175 15.92 1.06 17.85
N SER A 176 16.55 0.20 18.67
CA SER A 176 16.80 0.50 20.09
C SER A 176 17.71 1.71 20.32
N MET A 177 18.52 2.05 19.32
CA MET A 177 19.41 3.22 19.32
C MET A 177 18.78 4.48 18.71
N GLY A 178 17.57 4.38 18.13
CA GLY A 178 16.87 5.50 17.50
C GLY A 178 17.01 5.59 15.99
N LEU A 179 17.69 4.64 15.33
CA LEU A 179 17.71 4.57 13.86
C LEU A 179 16.35 4.12 13.33
N LYS A 180 16.06 4.48 12.08
CA LYS A 180 14.97 3.86 11.35
C LYS A 180 15.43 2.51 10.78
N GLY A 181 14.72 1.43 11.10
CA GLY A 181 14.99 0.11 10.53
C GLY A 181 14.08 -0.22 9.34
N ILE A 182 14.65 -0.81 8.29
CA ILE A 182 13.92 -1.45 7.18
C ILE A 182 14.42 -2.89 7.07
N LEU A 183 13.54 -3.84 7.40
CA LEU A 183 13.83 -5.27 7.29
C LEU A 183 13.63 -5.75 5.85
N PHE A 184 14.72 -6.14 5.20
CA PHE A 184 14.71 -6.69 3.85
C PHE A 184 13.90 -7.99 3.81
N GLY A 185 13.12 -8.19 2.73
CA GLY A 185 12.24 -9.36 2.56
C GLY A 185 10.85 -9.24 3.19
N THR A 186 10.61 -8.26 4.07
CA THR A 186 9.25 -7.97 4.60
C THR A 186 8.61 -6.76 3.94
N THR A 187 9.40 -5.74 3.62
CA THR A 187 8.94 -4.52 2.96
C THR A 187 9.82 -4.25 1.73
N SER A 188 9.22 -3.72 0.66
CA SER A 188 9.98 -3.25 -0.49
C SER A 188 10.89 -2.10 -0.05
N VAL A 189 12.20 -2.35 0.01
CA VAL A 189 13.19 -1.34 0.37
C VAL A 189 13.13 -0.12 -0.57
N PRO A 190 12.99 -0.29 -1.91
CA PRO A 190 12.81 0.85 -2.80
C PRO A 190 11.61 1.72 -2.45
N GLN A 191 10.47 1.09 -2.13
CA GLN A 191 9.25 1.78 -1.72
C GLN A 191 9.46 2.53 -0.41
N ALA A 192 9.97 1.84 0.61
CA ALA A 192 10.20 2.39 1.94
C ALA A 192 11.17 3.58 1.93
N LEU A 193 12.31 3.44 1.25
CA LEU A 193 13.28 4.55 1.11
C LEU A 193 12.67 5.71 0.33
N THR A 194 11.97 5.47 -0.77
CA THR A 194 11.32 6.55 -1.54
C THR A 194 10.30 7.29 -0.67
N ASN A 195 9.50 6.59 0.13
CA ASN A 195 8.51 7.22 1.02
C ASN A 195 9.12 7.96 2.22
N LEU A 196 10.32 7.56 2.67
CA LEU A 196 11.04 8.26 3.74
C LEU A 196 11.77 9.51 3.22
N PHE A 197 12.32 9.46 2.00
CA PHE A 197 13.10 10.54 1.42
C PHE A 197 12.25 11.54 0.60
N GLU A 198 11.30 11.05 -0.20
CA GLU A 198 10.37 11.86 -0.99
C GLU A 198 9.02 12.01 -0.30
N TYR A 199 9.00 12.91 0.70
CA TYR A 199 7.85 13.13 1.58
C TYR A 199 6.64 13.80 0.89
N ASP A 200 6.80 14.33 -0.32
CA ASP A 200 5.70 14.92 -1.08
C ASP A 200 4.84 13.85 -1.77
N HIS A 201 4.12 13.11 -0.94
CA HIS A 201 3.24 12.02 -1.36
C HIS A 201 2.15 12.49 -2.31
N ILE A 202 1.62 13.71 -2.12
CA ILE A 202 0.52 14.24 -2.94
C ILE A 202 1.03 14.54 -4.35
N SER A 203 2.13 15.29 -4.48
CA SER A 203 2.64 15.65 -5.82
C SER A 203 3.08 14.43 -6.63
N ARG A 204 3.67 13.41 -5.97
CA ARG A 204 3.99 12.13 -6.61
C ARG A 204 2.75 11.42 -7.15
N ALA A 205 1.68 11.41 -6.36
CA ALA A 205 0.41 10.81 -6.73
C ALA A 205 -0.31 11.57 -7.86
N GLU A 206 -0.31 12.89 -7.81
CA GLU A 206 -0.86 13.75 -8.86
C GLU A 206 -0.10 13.53 -10.17
N LYS A 207 1.24 13.44 -10.14
CA LYS A 207 2.05 13.10 -11.32
C LYS A 207 1.67 11.74 -11.91
N PHE A 208 1.46 10.71 -11.07
CA PHE A 208 0.98 9.40 -11.53
C PHE A 208 -0.38 9.53 -12.23
N LEU A 209 -1.35 10.20 -11.62
CA LEU A 209 -2.69 10.36 -12.19
C LEU A 209 -2.64 11.08 -13.54
N HIS A 210 -1.91 12.20 -13.65
CA HIS A 210 -1.81 12.96 -14.89
C HIS A 210 -1.04 12.22 -15.99
N SER A 211 -0.01 11.45 -15.63
CA SER A 211 0.76 10.64 -16.60
C SER A 211 -0.06 9.48 -17.18
N ASN A 212 -1.14 9.09 -16.49
CA ASN A 212 -2.05 8.01 -16.88
C ASN A 212 -3.47 8.51 -17.21
N ALA A 213 -3.64 9.83 -17.40
CA ALA A 213 -4.94 10.45 -17.65
C ALA A 213 -5.68 9.74 -18.80
N ARG A 214 -6.98 9.49 -18.61
CA ARG A 214 -7.87 8.77 -19.53
C ARG A 214 -7.51 7.29 -19.77
N SER A 215 -6.52 6.75 -19.06
CA SER A 215 -6.10 5.34 -19.11
C SER A 215 -6.15 4.66 -17.73
N LEU A 216 -6.80 5.29 -16.75
CA LEU A 216 -6.96 4.79 -15.37
C LEU A 216 -8.04 3.69 -15.27
N HIS A 217 -7.94 2.64 -16.08
CA HIS A 217 -8.95 1.60 -16.18
C HIS A 217 -8.92 0.60 -15.01
N SER A 218 -10.06 -0.03 -14.76
CA SER A 218 -10.16 -1.10 -13.78
C SER A 218 -9.54 -2.38 -14.31
N VAL A 219 -9.00 -3.22 -13.43
CA VAL A 219 -8.33 -4.47 -13.79
C VAL A 219 -8.79 -5.57 -12.85
N THR A 220 -9.09 -6.75 -13.40
CA THR A 220 -9.33 -7.94 -12.58
C THR A 220 -8.02 -8.45 -11.99
N HIS A 221 -8.06 -9.22 -10.90
CA HIS A 221 -6.86 -9.89 -10.38
C HIS A 221 -6.22 -10.89 -11.36
N THR A 222 -6.90 -11.23 -12.46
CA THR A 222 -6.37 -12.06 -13.56
C THR A 222 -5.77 -11.22 -14.70
N GLY A 223 -5.62 -9.91 -14.53
CA GLY A 223 -5.02 -9.01 -15.52
C GLY A 223 -5.94 -8.56 -16.65
N VAL A 224 -7.25 -8.81 -16.56
CA VAL A 224 -8.20 -8.38 -17.60
C VAL A 224 -8.61 -6.95 -17.37
N THR A 225 -8.36 -6.07 -18.35
CA THR A 225 -8.77 -4.67 -18.30
C THR A 225 -10.29 -4.53 -18.50
N ILE A 226 -10.89 -3.66 -17.71
CA ILE A 226 -12.31 -3.30 -17.74
C ILE A 226 -12.40 -1.78 -17.86
N ARG A 227 -12.96 -1.33 -18.99
CA ARG A 227 -13.35 0.07 -19.19
C ARG A 227 -14.76 0.25 -18.67
N GLU A 228 -14.94 1.15 -17.72
CA GLU A 228 -16.19 1.29 -16.98
C GLU A 228 -16.29 2.70 -16.38
N ASN A 229 -17.52 3.19 -16.24
CA ASN A 229 -17.83 4.56 -15.84
C ASN A 229 -17.73 4.78 -14.32
N PHE A 230 -17.97 3.75 -13.50
CA PHE A 230 -18.10 3.87 -12.05
C PHE A 230 -16.79 4.32 -11.38
N ALA A 231 -15.66 3.66 -11.66
CA ALA A 231 -14.36 4.09 -11.13
C ALA A 231 -13.96 5.47 -11.65
N GLN A 232 -14.28 5.78 -12.90
CA GLN A 232 -13.97 7.07 -13.52
C GLN A 232 -14.72 8.19 -12.80
N LEU A 233 -16.00 7.97 -12.47
CA LEU A 233 -16.78 8.92 -11.66
C LEU A 233 -16.25 9.07 -10.23
N LEU A 234 -15.72 8.00 -9.62
CA LEU A 234 -15.05 8.10 -8.31
C LEU A 234 -13.75 8.90 -8.37
N ILE A 235 -12.93 8.72 -9.43
CA ILE A 235 -11.73 9.52 -9.66
C ILE A 235 -12.13 11.00 -9.82
N LEU A 236 -13.15 11.28 -10.64
CA LEU A 236 -13.66 12.64 -10.84
C LEU A 236 -14.17 13.26 -9.54
N GLU A 237 -14.95 12.53 -8.73
CA GLU A 237 -15.43 13.02 -7.43
C GLU A 237 -14.31 13.26 -6.42
N ALA A 238 -13.26 12.43 -6.46
CA ALA A 238 -12.14 12.54 -5.55
C ALA A 238 -11.20 13.71 -5.89
N THR A 239 -11.02 13.99 -7.18
CA THR A 239 -10.04 14.95 -7.70
C THR A 239 -10.64 16.28 -8.13
N GLY A 240 -11.88 16.28 -8.62
CA GLY A 240 -12.50 17.41 -9.30
C GLY A 240 -11.98 17.64 -10.72
N ASP A 241 -11.13 16.76 -11.25
CA ASP A 241 -10.46 16.93 -12.54
C ASP A 241 -11.05 16.00 -13.60
N ILE A 242 -11.72 16.61 -14.59
CA ILE A 242 -12.36 15.90 -15.71
C ILE A 242 -11.34 15.40 -16.73
N ASP A 243 -10.14 15.98 -16.81
CA ASP A 243 -9.14 15.59 -17.79
C ASP A 243 -8.48 14.25 -17.46
N LEU A 244 -8.56 13.82 -16.20
CA LEU A 244 -8.05 12.52 -15.74
C LEU A 244 -8.88 11.33 -16.22
N VAL A 245 -10.15 11.52 -16.55
CA VAL A 245 -11.12 10.42 -16.65
C VAL A 245 -11.59 10.20 -18.09
N GLU A 246 -11.94 8.95 -18.39
CA GLU A 246 -12.66 8.58 -19.62
C GLU A 246 -14.11 8.21 -19.26
N LEU A 247 -15.08 8.98 -19.73
CA LEU A 247 -16.51 8.72 -19.47
C LEU A 247 -17.27 8.52 -20.78
N GLU A 248 -18.16 7.53 -20.81
CA GLU A 248 -19.16 7.39 -21.87
C GLU A 248 -20.41 8.18 -21.48
N HIS A 249 -20.57 9.38 -22.05
CA HIS A 249 -21.66 10.26 -21.67
C HIS A 249 -23.01 9.75 -22.16
N HIS A 250 -23.91 9.50 -21.22
CA HIS A 250 -25.31 9.16 -21.51
C HIS A 250 -26.27 10.28 -21.08
N PRO A 251 -27.37 10.52 -21.82
CA PRO A 251 -28.34 11.57 -21.49
C PRO A 251 -29.18 11.22 -20.24
N THR A 252 -29.45 9.94 -19.98
CA THR A 252 -30.33 9.49 -18.88
C THR A 252 -29.63 8.46 -18.00
N THR A 253 -29.92 7.18 -18.17
CA THR A 253 -29.36 6.07 -17.37
C THR A 253 -28.00 5.65 -17.90
N TRP A 254 -27.15 5.17 -17.00
CA TRP A 254 -25.75 4.87 -17.28
C TRP A 254 -25.47 3.38 -17.12
N ASN A 255 -24.59 2.89 -17.98
CA ASN A 255 -24.02 1.56 -17.86
C ASN A 255 -22.76 1.60 -17.00
N TYR A 256 -22.54 0.53 -16.24
CA TYR A 256 -21.26 0.27 -15.62
C TYR A 256 -20.14 0.25 -16.68
N PHE A 257 -20.28 -0.49 -17.78
CA PHE A 257 -19.23 -0.61 -18.79
C PHE A 257 -19.17 0.60 -19.74
N ILE A 258 -17.97 0.86 -20.26
CA ILE A 258 -17.73 1.71 -21.42
C ILE A 258 -17.49 0.79 -22.62
N GLY A 259 -18.35 0.87 -23.63
CA GLY A 259 -18.33 -0.05 -24.77
C GLY A 259 -18.66 -1.50 -24.39
N THR A 260 -17.89 -2.46 -24.91
CA THR A 260 -18.23 -3.89 -24.80
C THR A 260 -18.02 -4.46 -23.39
N PRO A 261 -19.05 -5.05 -22.76
CA PRO A 261 -18.91 -5.72 -21.47
C PRO A 261 -17.90 -6.88 -21.50
N VAL A 262 -17.12 -7.01 -20.44
CA VAL A 262 -16.02 -7.99 -20.34
C VAL A 262 -16.31 -8.99 -19.23
N LEU A 263 -16.07 -10.28 -19.46
CA LEU A 263 -16.29 -11.37 -18.49
C LEU A 263 -17.73 -11.46 -17.97
N THR A 264 -18.70 -10.99 -18.74
CA THR A 264 -20.13 -11.02 -18.43
C THR A 264 -20.95 -11.25 -19.72
N GLN A 265 -22.27 -11.11 -19.64
CA GLN A 265 -23.17 -11.19 -20.80
C GLN A 265 -22.86 -10.05 -21.79
N THR A 266 -23.05 -10.31 -23.09
CA THR A 266 -22.79 -9.35 -24.17
C THR A 266 -23.64 -8.09 -24.05
N GLU A 267 -24.91 -8.25 -23.67
CA GLU A 267 -25.79 -7.15 -23.30
C GLU A 267 -25.81 -7.04 -21.77
N PHE A 268 -25.21 -5.96 -21.25
CA PHE A 268 -25.22 -5.66 -19.83
C PHE A 268 -26.16 -4.48 -19.57
N PRO A 269 -27.12 -4.58 -18.63
CA PRO A 269 -28.09 -3.51 -18.41
C PRO A 269 -27.45 -2.31 -17.72
N ASN A 270 -28.06 -1.14 -17.92
CA ASN A 270 -27.78 0.02 -17.08
C ASN A 270 -28.09 -0.30 -15.62
N ASP A 271 -27.38 0.35 -14.71
CA ASP A 271 -27.47 0.08 -13.29
C ASP A 271 -27.72 1.35 -12.47
N LEU A 272 -28.41 1.17 -11.35
CA LEU A 272 -28.81 2.27 -10.47
C LEU A 272 -27.60 2.85 -9.71
N ASP A 273 -26.51 2.09 -9.56
CA ASP A 273 -25.32 2.49 -8.82
C ASP A 273 -24.54 3.56 -9.59
N THR A 274 -24.10 3.20 -10.80
CA THR A 274 -23.40 4.07 -11.76
C THR A 274 -24.28 5.24 -12.16
N THR A 275 -25.58 5.03 -12.39
CA THR A 275 -26.50 6.13 -12.73
C THR A 275 -26.64 7.13 -11.58
N SER A 276 -26.73 6.66 -10.33
CA SER A 276 -26.80 7.55 -9.17
C SER A 276 -25.51 8.33 -8.98
N LEU A 277 -24.37 7.66 -9.14
CA LEU A 277 -23.06 8.31 -9.04
C LEU A 277 -22.88 9.35 -10.16
N ALA A 278 -23.16 9.00 -11.42
CA ALA A 278 -23.08 9.92 -12.55
C ALA A 278 -23.96 11.16 -12.35
N THR A 279 -25.21 10.93 -11.92
CA THR A 279 -26.19 12.03 -11.75
C THR A 279 -25.79 12.98 -10.63
N THR A 280 -25.20 12.45 -9.56
CA THR A 280 -24.75 13.24 -8.41
C THR A 280 -23.41 13.93 -8.66
N VAL A 281 -22.41 13.24 -9.21
CA VAL A 281 -21.07 13.78 -9.47
C VAL A 281 -21.08 14.81 -10.59
N LEU A 282 -21.80 14.54 -11.68
CA LEU A 282 -21.89 15.46 -12.82
C LEU A 282 -22.88 16.61 -12.62
N ASN A 283 -23.50 16.71 -11.43
CA ASN A 283 -24.49 17.75 -11.09
C ASN A 283 -25.56 17.94 -12.19
N ARG A 284 -26.23 16.85 -12.57
CA ARG A 284 -27.20 16.88 -13.67
C ARG A 284 -28.35 17.87 -13.41
N PRO A 285 -28.91 18.51 -14.45
CA PRO A 285 -30.07 19.38 -14.29
C PRO A 285 -31.23 18.66 -13.60
N THR A 286 -31.98 19.39 -12.77
CA THR A 286 -33.08 18.83 -11.96
C THR A 286 -34.14 18.11 -12.78
N ASN A 287 -34.47 18.59 -13.99
CA ASN A 287 -35.43 17.93 -14.88
C ASN A 287 -34.93 16.53 -15.29
N VAL A 288 -33.67 16.41 -15.69
CA VAL A 288 -33.06 15.12 -16.08
C VAL A 288 -32.96 14.19 -14.87
N ALA A 289 -32.54 14.71 -13.72
CA ALA A 289 -32.46 13.93 -12.49
C ALA A 289 -33.84 13.41 -12.06
N ASN A 290 -34.90 14.20 -12.22
CA ASN A 290 -36.26 13.78 -11.92
C ASN A 290 -36.74 12.66 -12.85
N GLU A 291 -36.49 12.78 -14.16
CA GLU A 291 -36.80 11.70 -15.13
C GLU A 291 -36.09 10.39 -14.77
N ILE A 292 -34.80 10.47 -14.40
CA ILE A 292 -34.03 9.31 -13.95
C ILE A 292 -34.63 8.70 -12.67
N MET A 293 -34.96 9.52 -11.67
CA MET A 293 -35.54 9.03 -10.41
C MET A 293 -36.92 8.41 -10.62
N ASP A 294 -37.74 8.96 -11.51
CA ASP A 294 -39.05 8.37 -11.88
C ASP A 294 -38.86 7.00 -12.53
N GLU A 295 -37.85 6.85 -13.38
CA GLU A 295 -37.50 5.55 -13.96
C GLU A 295 -36.99 4.57 -12.90
N MET A 296 -36.12 5.01 -12.00
CA MET A 296 -35.59 4.17 -10.90
C MET A 296 -36.71 3.59 -10.03
N LEU A 297 -37.75 4.37 -9.73
CA LEU A 297 -38.89 3.93 -8.90
C LEU A 297 -39.70 2.77 -9.50
N LYS A 298 -39.51 2.45 -10.79
CA LYS A 298 -40.09 1.25 -11.41
C LYS A 298 -39.36 -0.03 -11.02
N TYR A 299 -38.11 0.07 -10.55
CA TYR A 299 -37.23 -1.05 -10.23
C TYR A 299 -37.03 -1.21 -8.72
N ARG A 300 -38.08 -1.72 -8.07
CA ARG A 300 -38.11 -2.03 -6.64
C ARG A 300 -38.46 -3.50 -6.40
N SER A 301 -37.93 -4.07 -5.32
CA SER A 301 -38.35 -5.38 -4.85
C SER A 301 -39.74 -5.33 -4.22
N ASP A 302 -40.32 -6.50 -3.94
CA ASP A 302 -41.58 -6.61 -3.20
C ASP A 302 -41.53 -6.00 -1.79
N ASP A 303 -40.33 -5.88 -1.22
CA ASP A 303 -40.06 -5.20 0.06
C ASP A 303 -39.87 -3.66 -0.10
N ASP A 304 -40.13 -3.11 -1.29
CA ASP A 304 -39.95 -1.69 -1.64
C ASP A 304 -38.48 -1.22 -1.47
N LEU A 305 -37.53 -2.13 -1.75
CA LEU A 305 -36.10 -1.85 -1.79
C LEU A 305 -35.63 -1.61 -3.22
N MET A 306 -34.76 -0.63 -3.42
CA MET A 306 -34.22 -0.34 -4.75
C MET A 306 -33.39 -1.50 -5.29
N LEU A 307 -33.70 -1.92 -6.51
CA LEU A 307 -32.93 -2.94 -7.22
C LEU A 307 -31.64 -2.35 -7.79
N THR A 308 -30.70 -3.20 -8.18
CA THR A 308 -29.39 -2.77 -8.70
C THR A 308 -29.44 -2.38 -10.17
N PHE A 309 -30.32 -2.98 -10.97
CA PHE A 309 -30.33 -2.84 -12.43
C PHE A 309 -31.67 -2.32 -12.95
N PHE A 310 -31.64 -1.62 -14.09
CA PHE A 310 -32.84 -1.22 -14.86
C PHE A 310 -33.40 -2.42 -15.67
N THR A 311 -33.61 -3.56 -15.02
CA THR A 311 -34.21 -4.76 -15.61
C THR A 311 -34.79 -5.67 -14.52
N ASP A 312 -35.89 -6.36 -14.84
CA ASP A 312 -36.51 -7.41 -14.03
C ASP A 312 -35.81 -8.78 -14.15
N PHE A 313 -34.86 -8.92 -15.10
CA PHE A 313 -34.09 -10.14 -15.29
C PHE A 313 -32.99 -10.31 -14.22
N LYS A 314 -32.47 -9.20 -13.68
CA LYS A 314 -31.40 -9.20 -12.65
C LYS A 314 -31.90 -8.52 -11.37
N ASN A 315 -32.71 -9.23 -10.60
CA ASN A 315 -33.26 -8.72 -9.35
C ASN A 315 -32.26 -8.92 -8.20
N ARG A 316 -31.48 -7.88 -7.89
CA ARG A 316 -30.56 -7.84 -6.76
C ARG A 316 -30.70 -6.54 -5.99
N VAL A 317 -30.62 -6.64 -4.67
CA VAL A 317 -30.54 -5.50 -3.75
C VAL A 317 -29.15 -5.54 -3.11
N ASP A 318 -28.49 -4.38 -3.02
CA ASP A 318 -27.20 -4.22 -2.38
C ASP A 318 -27.18 -2.91 -1.58
N PRO A 319 -26.74 -2.91 -0.32
CA PRO A 319 -26.84 -1.72 0.53
C PRO A 319 -25.88 -0.59 0.10
N VAL A 320 -24.81 -0.87 -0.63
CA VAL A 320 -23.94 0.17 -1.21
C VAL A 320 -24.65 0.87 -2.35
N VAL A 321 -25.26 0.11 -3.25
CA VAL A 321 -26.10 0.65 -4.34
C VAL A 321 -27.22 1.50 -3.76
N CYS A 322 -27.90 1.00 -2.73
CA CYS A 322 -28.94 1.77 -2.04
C CYS A 322 -28.40 3.07 -1.41
N CYS A 323 -27.17 3.11 -0.88
CA CYS A 323 -26.57 4.37 -0.41
C CYS A 323 -26.39 5.38 -1.54
N ASN A 324 -25.97 4.95 -2.73
CA ASN A 324 -25.83 5.83 -3.88
C ASN A 324 -27.19 6.32 -4.40
N VAL A 325 -28.20 5.45 -4.47
CA VAL A 325 -29.58 5.86 -4.83
C VAL A 325 -30.16 6.84 -3.79
N LEU A 326 -29.98 6.58 -2.50
CA LEU A 326 -30.39 7.52 -1.44
C LEU A 326 -29.66 8.86 -1.58
N SER A 327 -28.35 8.85 -1.88
CA SER A 327 -27.58 10.07 -2.12
C SER A 327 -28.19 10.91 -3.24
N LEU A 328 -28.60 10.26 -4.35
CA LEU A 328 -29.29 10.92 -5.46
C LEU A 328 -30.63 11.52 -5.00
N PHE A 329 -31.52 10.70 -4.45
CA PHE A 329 -32.87 11.15 -4.09
C PHE A 329 -32.85 12.29 -3.06
N TYR A 330 -31.98 12.22 -2.05
CA TYR A 330 -31.86 13.29 -1.06
C TYR A 330 -31.22 14.56 -1.65
N LYS A 331 -30.25 14.45 -2.55
CA LYS A 331 -29.66 15.61 -3.22
C LYS A 331 -30.69 16.44 -3.99
N TYR A 332 -31.69 15.79 -4.60
CA TYR A 332 -32.74 16.46 -5.38
C TYR A 332 -34.09 16.58 -4.63
N GLY A 333 -34.10 16.43 -3.30
CA GLY A 333 -35.28 16.70 -2.47
C GLY A 333 -36.38 15.62 -2.49
N ARG A 334 -36.09 14.44 -3.04
CA ARG A 334 -37.01 13.31 -3.22
C ARG A 334 -36.78 12.14 -2.25
N GLY A 335 -35.95 12.34 -1.23
CA GLY A 335 -35.59 11.30 -0.24
C GLY A 335 -36.77 10.65 0.49
N HIS A 336 -37.91 11.33 0.59
CA HIS A 336 -39.12 10.82 1.23
C HIS A 336 -39.75 9.61 0.51
N GLU A 337 -39.48 9.45 -0.80
CA GLU A 337 -40.00 8.34 -1.60
C GLU A 337 -39.32 7.01 -1.28
N LEU A 338 -38.15 7.05 -0.62
CA LEU A 338 -37.31 5.86 -0.36
C LEU A 338 -37.25 5.46 1.12
N HIS A 339 -38.34 5.68 1.86
CA HIS A 339 -38.40 5.42 3.30
C HIS A 339 -38.04 3.97 3.69
N ARG A 340 -38.48 2.95 2.93
CA ARG A 340 -38.14 1.54 3.17
C ARG A 340 -36.68 1.23 2.92
N THR A 341 -36.14 1.74 1.81
CA THR A 341 -34.72 1.61 1.47
C THR A 341 -33.83 2.27 2.53
N LEU A 342 -34.17 3.48 2.99
CA LEU A 342 -33.45 4.14 4.08
C LEU A 342 -33.52 3.34 5.39
N ALA A 343 -34.70 2.83 5.76
CA ALA A 343 -34.87 2.03 6.96
C ALA A 343 -34.00 0.77 6.92
N TRP A 344 -33.92 0.10 5.77
CA TRP A 344 -33.09 -1.09 5.59
C TRP A 344 -31.59 -0.78 5.64
N VAL A 345 -31.12 0.24 4.91
CA VAL A 345 -29.71 0.69 4.96
C VAL A 345 -29.30 1.07 6.39
N ARG A 346 -30.19 1.71 7.16
CA ARG A 346 -29.98 1.97 8.59
C ARG A 346 -29.86 0.67 9.39
N GLN A 347 -30.70 -0.33 9.15
CA GLN A 347 -30.59 -1.64 9.82
C GLN A 347 -29.28 -2.35 9.48
N VAL A 348 -28.81 -2.27 8.23
CA VAL A 348 -27.50 -2.81 7.81
C VAL A 348 -26.38 -2.19 8.66
N LEU A 349 -26.41 -0.88 8.87
CA LEU A 349 -25.44 -0.19 9.73
C LEU A 349 -25.58 -0.57 11.22
N ILE A 350 -26.80 -0.63 11.76
CA ILE A 350 -27.06 -1.02 13.17
C ILE A 350 -26.55 -2.44 13.46
N ARG A 351 -26.84 -3.37 12.56
CA ARG A 351 -26.59 -4.81 12.75
C ARG A 351 -25.22 -5.26 12.25
N ARG A 352 -24.42 -4.35 11.70
CA ARG A 352 -23.12 -4.68 11.07
C ARG A 352 -23.26 -5.71 9.95
N ALA A 353 -24.38 -5.70 9.23
CA ALA A 353 -24.65 -6.71 8.19
C ALA A 353 -23.63 -6.65 7.02
N TYR A 354 -22.93 -5.51 6.88
CA TYR A 354 -21.87 -5.29 5.90
C TYR A 354 -20.50 -5.86 6.30
N ILE A 355 -20.35 -6.45 7.50
CA ILE A 355 -19.02 -6.79 8.07
C ILE A 355 -18.23 -7.84 7.26
N ASN A 356 -18.91 -8.61 6.42
CA ASN A 356 -18.31 -9.61 5.52
C ASN A 356 -18.41 -9.19 4.05
N GLY A 357 -18.62 -7.89 3.78
CA GLY A 357 -18.92 -7.37 2.45
C GLY A 357 -20.38 -7.56 2.05
N THR A 358 -20.67 -7.20 0.80
CA THR A 358 -22.00 -7.23 0.16
C THR A 358 -21.96 -8.06 -1.12
N ALA A 359 -23.00 -7.98 -1.96
CA ALA A 359 -23.06 -8.77 -3.19
C ALA A 359 -21.98 -8.35 -4.20
N PHE A 360 -21.61 -7.07 -4.21
CA PHE A 360 -20.62 -6.51 -5.14
C PHE A 360 -19.39 -5.98 -4.43
N TYR A 361 -19.48 -5.57 -3.17
CA TYR A 361 -18.42 -4.88 -2.45
C TYR A 361 -17.86 -5.77 -1.34
N PRO A 362 -16.68 -6.39 -1.52
CA PRO A 362 -16.20 -7.42 -0.59
C PRO A 362 -15.70 -6.83 0.73
N MET A 363 -15.32 -5.55 0.74
CA MET A 363 -14.73 -4.89 1.91
C MET A 363 -15.79 -4.07 2.66
N PRO A 364 -15.90 -4.20 3.99
CA PRO A 364 -16.79 -3.40 4.84
C PRO A 364 -16.64 -1.88 4.66
N GLU A 365 -15.41 -1.46 4.36
CA GLU A 365 -15.02 -0.06 4.16
C GLU A 365 -15.78 0.61 3.03
N ALA A 366 -16.16 -0.13 1.98
CA ALA A 366 -16.97 0.39 0.89
C ALA A 366 -18.36 0.83 1.38
N PHE A 367 -19.07 -0.02 2.13
CA PHE A 367 -20.37 0.35 2.69
C PHE A 367 -20.25 1.55 3.62
N LEU A 368 -19.26 1.57 4.51
CA LEU A 368 -19.07 2.70 5.44
C LEU A 368 -18.77 4.01 4.71
N TYR A 369 -17.98 3.96 3.64
CA TYR A 369 -17.68 5.13 2.80
C TYR A 369 -18.90 5.62 2.03
N PHE A 370 -19.65 4.74 1.37
CA PHE A 370 -20.83 5.16 0.62
C PHE A 370 -21.99 5.58 1.54
N PHE A 371 -22.09 5.00 2.74
CA PHE A 371 -22.99 5.51 3.78
C PHE A 371 -22.57 6.91 4.23
N PHE A 372 -21.27 7.15 4.43
CA PHE A 372 -20.73 8.47 4.74
C PHE A 372 -21.01 9.49 3.61
N ARG A 373 -20.88 9.07 2.36
CA ARG A 373 -21.21 9.87 1.17
C ARG A 373 -22.69 10.27 1.18
N PHE A 374 -23.59 9.31 1.40
CA PHE A 374 -25.02 9.58 1.61
C PHE A 374 -25.27 10.57 2.74
N LEU A 375 -24.58 10.40 3.88
CA LEU A 375 -24.71 11.27 5.04
C LEU A 375 -24.43 12.75 4.71
N GLN A 376 -23.54 13.04 3.75
CA GLN A 376 -23.26 14.42 3.31
C GLN A 376 -24.48 15.07 2.63
N HIS A 377 -25.30 14.30 1.92
CA HIS A 377 -26.47 14.81 1.22
C HIS A 377 -27.67 15.08 2.14
N ILE A 378 -27.60 14.64 3.40
CA ILE A 378 -28.66 14.86 4.39
C ILE A 378 -28.23 15.79 5.53
N ALA A 379 -27.06 16.45 5.42
CA ALA A 379 -26.56 17.37 6.44
C ALA A 379 -27.53 18.52 6.77
N HIS A 380 -28.43 18.86 5.83
CA HIS A 380 -29.49 19.85 6.01
C HIS A 380 -30.69 19.33 6.85
N LEU A 381 -30.71 18.05 7.21
CA LEU A 381 -31.76 17.38 8.00
C LEU A 381 -31.21 16.95 9.37
N PRO A 382 -31.05 17.87 10.34
CA PRO A 382 -30.24 17.64 11.54
C PRO A 382 -30.67 16.42 12.37
N GLN A 383 -31.98 16.21 12.56
CA GLN A 383 -32.47 15.07 13.33
C GLN A 383 -32.08 13.71 12.73
N LEU A 384 -32.16 13.58 11.40
CA LEU A 384 -31.77 12.36 10.72
C LEU A 384 -30.23 12.25 10.66
N TYR A 385 -29.56 13.35 10.32
CA TYR A 385 -28.12 13.41 10.18
C TYR A 385 -27.39 13.05 11.48
N ASP A 386 -27.74 13.68 12.61
CA ASP A 386 -27.04 13.48 13.88
C ASP A 386 -27.15 12.03 14.36
N GLY A 387 -28.35 11.45 14.28
CA GLY A 387 -28.59 10.07 14.66
C GLY A 387 -27.79 9.06 13.81
N LEU A 388 -27.71 9.29 12.50
CA LEU A 388 -26.94 8.42 11.60
C LEU A 388 -25.43 8.66 11.72
N LYS A 389 -24.99 9.90 11.97
CA LYS A 389 -23.58 10.25 12.18
C LYS A 389 -23.02 9.59 13.43
N ILE A 390 -23.74 9.63 14.55
CA ILE A 390 -23.34 8.95 15.79
C ILE A 390 -23.15 7.46 15.52
N LEU A 391 -24.14 6.84 14.87
CA LEU A 391 -24.10 5.41 14.58
C LEU A 391 -22.93 5.04 13.65
N LEU A 392 -22.71 5.83 12.58
CA LEU A 392 -21.60 5.63 11.66
C LEU A 392 -20.25 5.80 12.36
N LYS A 393 -20.12 6.78 13.26
CA LYS A 393 -18.91 7.02 14.05
C LYS A 393 -18.53 5.81 14.89
N GLU A 394 -19.48 5.20 15.60
CA GLU A 394 -19.23 3.98 16.36
C GLU A 394 -18.75 2.83 15.46
N ARG A 395 -19.41 2.66 14.30
CA ARG A 395 -19.05 1.61 13.33
C ARG A 395 -17.66 1.81 12.73
N LEU A 396 -17.25 3.06 12.49
CA LEU A 396 -15.90 3.38 12.01
C LEU A 396 -14.84 3.17 13.09
N GLN A 397 -15.14 3.49 14.36
CA GLN A 397 -14.23 3.24 15.49
C GLN A 397 -13.88 1.76 15.62
N GLU A 398 -14.85 0.86 15.41
CA GLU A 398 -14.64 -0.60 15.41
C GLU A 398 -13.68 -1.08 14.30
N ARG A 399 -13.49 -0.28 13.25
CA ARG A 399 -12.62 -0.59 12.11
C ARG A 399 -11.25 0.05 12.22
N VAL A 400 -11.01 0.95 13.17
CA VAL A 400 -9.69 1.57 13.37
C VAL A 400 -8.65 0.48 13.65
N SER A 401 -7.46 0.62 13.05
CA SER A 401 -6.36 -0.35 13.13
C SER A 401 -6.60 -1.72 12.49
N VAL A 402 -7.78 -2.01 11.92
CA VAL A 402 -7.96 -3.24 11.14
C VAL A 402 -7.10 -3.15 9.86
N PRO A 403 -6.20 -4.10 9.58
CA PRO A 403 -5.41 -4.09 8.35
C PRO A 403 -6.30 -4.28 7.13
N VAL A 404 -6.14 -3.41 6.14
CA VAL A 404 -6.89 -3.43 4.87
C VAL A 404 -6.01 -2.90 3.74
N ASP A 405 -6.41 -3.14 2.50
CA ASP A 405 -5.74 -2.62 1.31
C ASP A 405 -5.82 -1.07 1.22
N PRO A 406 -5.03 -0.43 0.34
CA PRO A 406 -4.95 1.03 0.25
C PRO A 406 -6.27 1.75 -0.04
N ILE A 407 -7.13 1.23 -0.92
CA ILE A 407 -8.41 1.88 -1.24
C ILE A 407 -9.37 1.77 -0.06
N SER A 408 -9.45 0.60 0.57
CA SER A 408 -10.24 0.39 1.79
C SER A 408 -9.76 1.31 2.92
N LEU A 409 -8.45 1.46 3.11
CA LEU A 409 -7.87 2.37 4.10
C LEU A 409 -8.21 3.83 3.80
N SER A 410 -8.11 4.24 2.53
CA SER A 410 -8.44 5.60 2.09
C SER A 410 -9.92 5.92 2.33
N MET A 411 -10.82 5.01 1.95
CA MET A 411 -12.26 5.08 2.22
C MET A 411 -12.55 5.24 3.72
N ARG A 412 -11.89 4.42 4.56
CA ARG A 412 -12.02 4.50 6.02
C ARG A 412 -11.53 5.84 6.56
N LEU A 413 -10.37 6.31 6.14
CA LEU A 413 -9.78 7.57 6.63
C LEU A 413 -10.65 8.77 6.27
N ILE A 414 -11.18 8.83 5.03
CA ILE A 414 -12.11 9.88 4.60
C ILE A 414 -13.36 9.89 5.48
N ALA A 415 -14.00 8.73 5.65
CA ALA A 415 -15.21 8.60 6.45
C ALA A 415 -14.96 8.92 7.93
N CYS A 416 -13.88 8.40 8.51
CA CYS A 416 -13.41 8.70 9.87
C CYS A 416 -13.25 10.21 10.08
N ASN A 417 -12.53 10.86 9.18
CA ASN A 417 -12.28 12.29 9.27
C ASN A 417 -13.59 13.10 9.23
N GLY A 418 -14.51 12.74 8.33
CA GLY A 418 -15.80 13.41 8.20
C GLY A 418 -16.77 13.23 9.39
N VAL A 419 -16.55 12.22 10.25
CA VAL A 419 -17.29 12.06 11.52
C VAL A 419 -16.49 12.47 12.77
N GLY A 420 -15.30 13.04 12.58
CA GLY A 420 -14.43 13.52 13.65
C GLY A 420 -13.70 12.40 14.41
N ILE A 421 -13.16 11.42 13.68
CA ILE A 421 -12.19 10.42 14.16
C ILE A 421 -10.86 10.71 13.48
N HIS A 422 -9.79 10.88 14.26
CA HIS A 422 -8.45 11.17 13.77
C HIS A 422 -7.53 9.95 13.90
N ASP A 423 -7.48 9.12 12.85
CA ASP A 423 -6.66 7.91 12.80
C ASP A 423 -5.24 8.20 12.27
N ARG A 424 -4.36 8.69 13.16
CA ARG A 424 -2.96 9.00 12.81
C ARG A 424 -2.16 7.76 12.38
N MET A 425 -2.45 6.61 12.97
CA MET A 425 -1.78 5.36 12.63
C MET A 425 -2.19 4.89 11.23
N GLY A 426 -3.49 4.98 10.91
CA GLY A 426 -4.01 4.72 9.58
C GLY A 426 -3.41 5.65 8.52
N LEU A 427 -3.26 6.95 8.82
CA LEU A 427 -2.58 7.87 7.90
C LEU A 427 -1.13 7.45 7.65
N ASN A 428 -0.36 7.14 8.70
CA ASN A 428 1.03 6.70 8.54
C ASN A 428 1.13 5.38 7.75
N ALA A 429 0.20 4.45 7.98
CA ALA A 429 0.10 3.21 7.21
C ALA A 429 -0.18 3.51 5.73
N LEU A 430 -1.13 4.39 5.42
CA LEU A 430 -1.43 4.78 4.04
C LEU A 430 -0.21 5.40 3.35
N LEU A 431 0.47 6.35 4.00
CA LEU A 431 1.68 6.97 3.45
C LEU A 431 2.80 5.95 3.17
N SER A 432 2.92 4.93 4.02
CA SER A 432 3.92 3.88 3.83
C SER A 432 3.63 2.94 2.65
N MET A 433 2.37 2.85 2.20
CA MET A 433 1.92 2.00 1.09
C MET A 433 2.11 2.62 -0.30
N GLN A 434 2.56 3.87 -0.42
CA GLN A 434 2.71 4.52 -1.72
C GLN A 434 3.84 3.86 -2.52
N ASN A 435 3.58 3.49 -3.77
CA ASN A 435 4.55 2.94 -4.70
C ASN A 435 5.58 3.97 -5.17
N THR A 436 6.70 3.50 -5.71
CA THR A 436 7.79 4.36 -6.20
C THR A 436 7.35 5.26 -7.36
N ASP A 437 6.35 4.85 -8.15
CA ASP A 437 5.74 5.65 -9.21
C ASP A 437 4.75 6.72 -8.71
N GLY A 438 4.45 6.74 -7.42
CA GLY A 438 3.51 7.66 -6.77
C GLY A 438 2.09 7.11 -6.60
N SER A 439 1.78 5.94 -7.15
CA SER A 439 0.47 5.31 -7.01
C SER A 439 0.28 4.59 -5.68
N TRP A 440 -0.93 4.12 -5.42
CA TRP A 440 -1.20 3.04 -4.46
C TRP A 440 -1.74 1.83 -5.19
N ASP A 441 -1.44 0.64 -4.68
CA ASP A 441 -1.92 -0.62 -5.26
C ASP A 441 -3.44 -0.62 -5.47
N LEU A 442 -3.87 -1.31 -6.53
CA LEU A 442 -5.27 -1.35 -7.00
C LEU A 442 -6.29 -1.74 -5.92
N GLY A 443 -5.87 -2.53 -4.92
CA GLY A 443 -6.75 -3.10 -3.90
C GLY A 443 -7.91 -3.89 -4.48
N THR A 444 -9.00 -4.05 -3.73
CA THR A 444 -10.24 -4.64 -4.27
C THR A 444 -11.41 -3.72 -3.97
N MET A 445 -11.95 -3.10 -5.02
CA MET A 445 -13.04 -2.15 -4.88
C MET A 445 -14.41 -2.85 -4.94
N TYR A 446 -14.58 -3.75 -5.91
CA TYR A 446 -15.76 -4.59 -6.07
C TYR A 446 -15.42 -5.90 -6.78
N HIS A 447 -16.39 -6.80 -6.88
CA HIS A 447 -16.28 -8.04 -7.63
C HIS A 447 -17.55 -8.32 -8.42
N TYR A 448 -17.45 -9.15 -9.47
CA TYR A 448 -18.65 -9.71 -10.09
C TYR A 448 -19.40 -10.57 -9.07
N ALA A 449 -20.67 -10.26 -8.81
CA ALA A 449 -21.45 -10.93 -7.76
C ALA A 449 -21.51 -12.46 -7.93
N SER A 450 -21.69 -12.95 -9.15
CA SER A 450 -21.81 -14.40 -9.42
C SER A 450 -20.49 -15.15 -9.41
N LYS A 451 -19.40 -14.52 -9.88
CA LYS A 451 -18.09 -15.16 -10.04
C LYS A 451 -17.15 -14.89 -8.86
N ARG A 452 -17.49 -13.93 -8.00
CA ARG A 452 -16.61 -13.36 -6.96
C ARG A 452 -15.22 -13.01 -7.47
N LEU A 453 -15.13 -12.60 -8.74
CA LEU A 453 -13.89 -12.20 -9.37
C LEU A 453 -13.59 -10.75 -8.94
N PRO A 454 -12.53 -10.50 -8.15
CA PRO A 454 -12.27 -9.17 -7.65
C PRO A 454 -11.71 -8.26 -8.75
N ILE A 455 -12.05 -6.99 -8.63
CA ILE A 455 -11.71 -5.91 -9.55
C ILE A 455 -11.19 -4.74 -8.70
N GLY A 456 -10.05 -4.18 -9.10
CA GLY A 456 -9.51 -2.97 -8.50
C GLY A 456 -9.20 -1.92 -9.55
N ASN A 457 -8.92 -0.71 -9.10
CA ASN A 457 -8.58 0.42 -9.94
C ASN A 457 -7.49 1.25 -9.26
N GLN A 458 -6.29 1.24 -9.83
CA GLN A 458 -5.13 1.95 -9.27
C GLN A 458 -5.34 3.48 -9.28
N GLY A 459 -6.09 4.00 -10.26
CA GLY A 459 -6.49 5.41 -10.32
C GLY A 459 -7.40 5.81 -9.16
N VAL A 460 -8.42 4.99 -8.84
CA VAL A 460 -9.30 5.23 -7.69
C VAL A 460 -8.53 5.12 -6.38
N SER A 461 -7.71 4.07 -6.20
CA SER A 461 -6.83 3.94 -5.02
C SER A 461 -6.00 5.21 -4.81
N THR A 462 -5.37 5.70 -5.87
CA THR A 462 -4.49 6.87 -5.81
C THR A 462 -5.26 8.17 -5.57
N ALA A 463 -6.37 8.39 -6.28
CA ALA A 463 -7.22 9.56 -6.11
C ALA A 463 -7.83 9.65 -4.70
N MET A 464 -8.30 8.52 -4.17
CA MET A 464 -8.84 8.44 -2.81
C MET A 464 -7.75 8.61 -1.75
N ALA A 465 -6.54 8.09 -1.98
CA ALA A 465 -5.41 8.31 -1.08
C ALA A 465 -5.05 9.79 -0.99
N ILE A 466 -4.98 10.51 -2.12
CA ILE A 466 -4.77 11.97 -2.15
C ILE A 466 -5.84 12.67 -1.30
N LYS A 467 -7.11 12.35 -1.52
CA LYS A 467 -8.23 12.96 -0.78
C LYS A 467 -8.14 12.69 0.72
N ALA A 468 -7.85 11.45 1.12
CA ALA A 468 -7.66 11.06 2.51
C ALA A 468 -6.50 11.84 3.17
N ILE A 469 -5.35 11.90 2.50
CA ILE A 469 -4.16 12.60 3.01
C ILE A 469 -4.45 14.10 3.18
N LYS A 470 -5.01 14.77 2.15
CA LYS A 470 -5.37 16.20 2.20
C LYS A 470 -6.31 16.49 3.37
N GLN A 471 -7.34 15.67 3.56
CA GLN A 471 -8.31 15.84 4.64
C GLN A 471 -7.71 15.63 6.03
N CYS A 472 -6.89 14.59 6.21
CA CYS A 472 -6.25 14.33 7.49
C CYS A 472 -5.19 15.39 7.85
N GLN A 473 -4.50 15.97 6.86
CA GLN A 473 -3.50 17.02 7.09
C GLN A 473 -4.13 18.38 7.41
N ALA A 474 -5.24 18.75 6.76
CA ALA A 474 -5.96 20.00 7.03
C ALA A 474 -6.38 20.10 8.51
N ASN A 475 -6.87 18.98 9.07
CA ASN A 475 -7.32 18.89 10.47
C ASN A 475 -6.17 18.76 11.50
N GLN A 476 -4.91 18.63 11.06
CA GLN A 476 -3.75 18.77 11.97
C GLN A 476 -3.30 20.22 12.12
N CYS A 477 -3.72 21.10 11.21
CA CYS A 477 -3.37 22.52 11.19
C CYS A 477 -4.48 23.43 11.75
N ALA A 478 -5.70 22.90 11.87
CA ALA A 478 -6.84 23.51 12.57
C ALA A 478 -6.88 23.00 14.02
#